data_AF-A0A6V7V3C8-F1
#
_entry.id   AF-A0A6V7V3C8-F1
#
_cell.length_a   1.000
_cell.length_b   1.000
_cell.length_c   1.000
_cell.angle_alpha   90.00
_cell.angle_beta   90.00
_cell.angle_gamma   90.00
#
_symmetry.space_group_name_H-M   'P 1'
#
loop_
_entity.id
_entity.type
_entity.pdbx_description
1 polymer ?
#
loop_
_entity_poly.entity_id
_entity_poly.type
_entity_poly.pdbx_seq_one_letter_code
_entity_poly.pdbx_strand_id
1 'polypeptide(L)'
;MQQTDITNIIAYSQPPNRDKCPYKAQAGYPEYAHGGVHTFVGKYMSDPGTSANDPCFFNHHSFIDLLFEEWRKARQDYNRRPLDYPADNPDCETEVNYKNQNMSQFPVICSY
;
A
#
# COMPACT_ATOMS: atom_id res chain seq x y z
N MET A 1 7.19 14.48 -0.66
CA MET A 1 7.12 13.50 -1.76
C MET A 1 6.63 14.20 -3.04
N GLN A 2 7.33 14.08 -4.19
CA GLN A 2 6.99 14.82 -5.43
C GLN A 2 5.95 14.14 -6.33
N GLN A 3 5.72 12.83 -6.18
CA GLN A 3 4.75 12.06 -6.95
C GLN A 3 3.32 12.63 -6.80
N THR A 4 2.64 12.87 -7.92
CA THR A 4 1.27 13.44 -8.00
C THR A 4 0.20 12.37 -8.20
N ASP A 5 0.55 11.28 -8.85
CA ASP A 5 -0.38 10.26 -9.31
C ASP A 5 -0.53 9.18 -8.25
N ILE A 6 -1.77 8.97 -7.80
CA ILE A 6 -2.10 7.99 -6.77
C ILE A 6 -1.76 6.55 -7.16
N THR A 7 -1.81 6.23 -8.46
CA THR A 7 -1.48 4.89 -8.98
C THR A 7 0.01 4.57 -8.87
N ASN A 8 0.85 5.56 -8.58
CA ASN A 8 2.28 5.39 -8.28
C ASN A 8 2.59 5.53 -6.77
N ILE A 9 1.58 5.79 -5.93
CA ILE A 9 1.69 5.89 -4.46
C ILE A 9 1.15 4.63 -3.81
N ILE A 10 -0.11 4.30 -4.12
CA ILE A 10 -0.75 3.03 -3.80
C ILE A 10 -0.69 2.23 -5.10
N ALA A 11 0.48 1.66 -5.37
CA ALA A 11 0.79 1.15 -6.69
C ALA A 11 0.45 -0.33 -6.84
N TYR A 12 0.14 -0.75 -8.06
CA TYR A 12 0.01 -2.17 -8.42
C TYR A 12 1.41 -2.81 -8.53
N SER A 13 2.04 -3.04 -7.38
CA SER A 13 3.44 -3.48 -7.27
C SER A 13 3.64 -4.95 -7.66
N GLN A 14 2.60 -5.78 -7.45
CA GLN A 14 2.60 -7.22 -7.71
C GLN A 14 1.29 -7.67 -8.40
N PRO A 15 1.03 -7.22 -9.64
CA PRO A 15 -0.21 -7.53 -10.33
C PRO A 15 -0.32 -9.03 -10.67
N PRO A 16 -1.49 -9.66 -10.49
CA PRO A 16 -1.69 -11.08 -10.81
C PRO A 16 -1.59 -11.35 -12.31
N ASN A 17 -2.04 -10.42 -13.16
CA ASN A 17 -1.94 -10.49 -14.62
C ASN A 17 -1.05 -9.36 -15.16
N ARG A 18 0.25 -9.39 -14.84
CA ARG A 18 1.23 -8.34 -15.18
C ARG A 18 1.20 -7.87 -16.65
N ASP A 19 0.95 -8.78 -17.59
CA ASP A 19 0.90 -8.46 -19.02
C ASP A 19 -0.36 -7.68 -19.41
N LYS A 20 -1.48 -7.93 -18.71
CA LYS A 20 -2.77 -7.29 -18.94
C LYS A 20 -2.98 -6.02 -18.12
N CYS A 21 -2.29 -5.88 -16.98
CA CYS A 21 -2.35 -4.66 -16.20
C CYS A 21 -1.77 -3.47 -16.99
N PRO A 22 -2.54 -2.38 -17.19
CA PRO A 22 -2.07 -1.20 -17.94
C PRO A 22 -1.00 -0.41 -17.17
N TYR A 23 -0.95 -0.54 -15.84
CA TYR A 23 0.04 0.10 -15.00
C TYR A 23 1.31 -0.75 -14.92
N LYS A 24 2.44 -0.20 -15.38
CA LYS A 24 3.72 -0.91 -15.36
C LYS A 24 4.51 -0.54 -14.11
N ALA A 25 5.03 -1.57 -13.43
CA ALA A 25 5.89 -1.43 -12.26
C ALA A 25 7.03 -0.42 -12.50
N GLN A 26 7.16 0.56 -11.60
CA GLN A 26 8.22 1.57 -11.66
C GLN A 26 9.10 1.46 -10.42
N ALA A 27 10.41 1.69 -10.57
CA ALA A 27 11.35 1.65 -9.46
C ALA A 27 11.02 2.65 -8.32
N GLY A 28 10.23 3.70 -8.62
CA GLY A 28 9.86 4.75 -7.66
C GLY A 28 8.66 4.43 -6.76
N TYR A 29 8.09 3.22 -6.82
CA TYR A 29 6.95 2.87 -5.97
C TYR A 29 7.37 2.82 -4.49
N PRO A 30 6.63 3.50 -3.58
CA PRO A 30 6.95 3.49 -2.14
C PRO A 30 7.04 2.07 -1.56
N GLU A 31 6.23 1.15 -2.07
CA GLU A 31 6.22 -0.25 -1.63
C GLU A 31 7.55 -0.98 -1.88
N TYR A 32 8.28 -0.66 -2.96
CA TYR A 32 9.60 -1.26 -3.19
C TYR A 32 10.64 -0.75 -2.18
N ALA A 33 10.56 0.51 -1.77
CA ALA A 33 11.40 1.02 -0.68
C ALA A 33 11.03 0.39 0.67
N HIS A 34 9.73 0.21 0.94
CA HIS A 34 9.21 -0.50 2.10
C HIS A 34 9.74 -1.95 2.18
N GLY A 35 9.65 -2.70 1.07
CA GLY A 35 10.21 -4.06 0.95
C GLY A 35 11.74 -4.11 1.06
N GLY A 36 12.43 -3.05 0.64
CA GLY A 36 13.88 -2.91 0.79
C GLY A 36 14.31 -2.89 2.25
N VAL A 37 13.61 -2.15 3.11
CA VAL A 37 13.90 -2.10 4.56
C VAL A 37 13.61 -3.44 5.24
N HIS A 38 12.50 -4.10 4.86
CA HIS A 38 12.21 -5.47 5.31
C HIS A 38 13.39 -6.42 5.04
N THR A 39 13.93 -6.37 3.82
CA THR A 39 15.08 -7.18 3.41
C THR A 39 16.36 -6.77 4.13
N PHE A 40 16.60 -5.47 4.34
CA PHE A 40 17.79 -4.95 5.01
C PHE A 40 17.87 -5.39 6.48
N VAL A 41 16.75 -5.34 7.22
CA VAL A 41 16.72 -5.80 8.62
C VAL A 41 16.85 -7.32 8.69
N GLY A 42 16.17 -8.06 7.81
CA GLY A 42 16.30 -9.51 7.66
C GLY A 42 15.61 -10.31 8.77
N LYS A 43 15.91 -11.62 8.85
CA LYS A 43 15.31 -12.56 9.83
C LYS A 43 13.78 -12.54 9.74
N TYR A 44 13.09 -12.30 10.85
CA TYR A 44 11.63 -12.18 10.85
C TYR A 44 11.17 -11.08 9.89
N MET A 45 11.86 -9.94 9.83
CA MET A 45 11.47 -8.82 8.96
C MET A 45 11.55 -9.13 7.46
N SER A 46 12.35 -10.11 7.01
CA SER A 46 12.45 -10.44 5.57
C SER A 46 11.31 -11.30 5.04
N ASP A 47 10.57 -11.99 5.91
CA ASP A 47 9.45 -12.85 5.51
C ASP A 47 8.13 -12.16 5.88
N PRO A 48 7.27 -11.81 4.89
CA PRO A 48 5.98 -11.19 5.15
C PRO A 48 5.12 -11.96 6.15
N GLY A 49 5.18 -13.30 6.14
CA GLY A 49 4.39 -14.15 7.03
C GLY A 49 4.84 -14.13 8.49
N THR A 50 6.06 -13.69 8.78
CA THR A 50 6.62 -13.66 10.14
C THR A 50 7.13 -12.29 10.58
N SER A 51 7.16 -11.30 9.70
CA SER A 51 7.68 -9.95 9.95
C SER A 51 7.00 -9.23 11.11
N ALA A 52 5.69 -9.40 11.27
CA ALA A 52 4.94 -8.80 12.38
C ALA A 52 5.36 -9.30 13.77
N ASN A 53 6.17 -10.37 13.87
CA ASN A 53 6.71 -10.85 15.15
C ASN A 53 7.93 -10.05 15.63
N ASP A 54 8.53 -9.22 14.77
CA ASP A 54 9.64 -8.35 15.16
C ASP A 54 9.13 -7.02 15.75
N PRO A 55 9.60 -6.56 16.92
CA PRO A 55 9.16 -5.29 17.50
C PRO A 55 9.37 -4.07 16.60
N CYS A 56 10.34 -4.09 15.68
CA CYS A 56 10.57 -2.97 14.78
C CYS A 56 9.53 -2.88 13.65
N PHE A 57 8.74 -3.93 13.41
CA PHE A 57 7.71 -3.98 12.37
C PHE A 57 6.76 -2.77 12.43
N PHE A 58 6.22 -2.49 13.62
CA PHE A 58 5.27 -1.40 13.80
C PHE A 58 5.91 -0.02 13.67
N ASN A 59 7.17 0.14 14.09
CA ASN A 59 7.91 1.39 13.91
C ASN A 59 8.19 1.66 12.42
N HIS A 60 8.57 0.62 11.68
CA HIS A 60 8.76 0.69 10.23
C HIS A 60 7.46 1.07 9.51
N HIS A 61 6.36 0.37 9.79
CA HIS A 61 5.07 0.67 9.16
C HIS A 61 4.51 2.03 9.57
N SER A 62 4.72 2.47 10.82
CA SER A 62 4.35 3.83 11.23
C SER A 62 5.08 4.90 10.41
N PHE A 63 6.33 4.65 10.02
CA PHE A 63 7.06 5.55 9.13
C PHE A 63 6.50 5.53 7.70
N ILE A 64 6.12 4.36 7.17
CA ILE A 64 5.45 4.25 5.87
C ILE A 64 4.10 5.00 5.87
N ASP A 65 3.31 4.83 6.93
CA ASP A 65 2.03 5.53 7.11
C ASP A 65 2.23 7.05 7.21
N LEU A 66 3.29 7.50 7.89
CA LEU A 66 3.65 8.92 7.92
C LEU A 66 3.97 9.45 6.51
N LEU A 67 4.74 8.71 5.71
CA LEU A 67 5.05 9.12 4.33
C LEU A 67 3.78 9.21 3.47
N PHE A 68 2.85 8.27 3.64
CA PHE A 68 1.56 8.28 2.97
C PHE A 68 0.70 9.47 3.42
N GLU A 69 0.61 9.74 4.72
CA GLU A 69 -0.18 10.87 5.24
C GLU A 69 0.40 12.22 4.83
N GLU A 70 1.73 12.38 4.81
CA GLU A 70 2.38 13.58 4.28
C GLU A 70 2.07 13.79 2.79
N TRP A 71 1.98 12.72 2.01
CA TRP A 71 1.48 12.80 0.63
C TRP A 71 0.01 13.22 0.58
N ARG A 72 -0.88 12.61 1.38
CA ARG A 72 -2.31 12.96 1.41
C ARG A 72 -2.53 14.41 1.79
N LYS A 73 -1.82 14.93 2.80
CA LYS A 73 -1.86 16.35 3.19
C LYS A 73 -1.47 17.30 2.06
N ALA A 74 -0.55 16.88 1.19
CA ALA A 74 -0.11 17.70 0.08
C ALA A 74 -1.04 17.62 -1.15
N ARG A 75 -1.78 16.50 -1.34
CA ARG A 75 -2.48 16.19 -2.61
C ARG A 75 -3.99 16.03 -2.51
N GLN A 76 -4.50 15.71 -1.33
CA GLN A 76 -5.91 15.41 -1.10
C GLN A 76 -6.46 16.35 -0.02
N ASP A 77 -7.59 16.98 -0.33
CA ASP A 77 -8.40 17.63 0.70
C ASP A 77 -9.12 16.58 1.57
N TYR A 78 -9.74 17.04 2.65
CA TYR A 78 -10.44 16.19 3.60
C TYR A 78 -11.53 15.32 2.97
N ASN A 79 -12.28 15.84 1.99
CA ASN A 79 -13.40 15.14 1.37
C ASN A 79 -12.94 14.10 0.34
N ARG A 80 -11.77 14.31 -0.27
CA ARG A 80 -11.19 13.41 -1.27
C ARG A 80 -10.44 12.24 -0.66
N ARG A 81 -9.85 12.43 0.52
CA ARG A 81 -9.12 11.41 1.28
C ARG A 81 -9.78 10.03 1.38
N PRO A 82 -11.10 9.91 1.63
CA PRO A 82 -11.77 8.60 1.69
C PRO A 82 -12.20 8.06 0.31
N LEU A 83 -12.10 8.84 -0.76
CA LEU A 83 -12.63 8.49 -2.10
C LEU A 83 -11.53 8.20 -3.11
N ASP A 84 -10.40 8.89 -2.99
CA ASP A 84 -9.29 8.84 -3.92
C ASP A 84 -8.41 7.63 -3.59
N TYR A 85 -8.62 6.55 -4.35
CA TYR A 85 -7.81 5.33 -4.38
C TYR A 85 -7.60 4.92 -5.86
N PRO A 86 -6.58 4.09 -6.18
CA PRO A 86 -6.46 3.45 -7.49
C PRO A 86 -7.75 2.71 -7.87
N ALA A 87 -7.98 2.53 -9.17
CA ALA A 87 -9.17 1.85 -9.65
C ALA A 87 -9.14 0.35 -9.29
N ASP A 88 -10.31 -0.21 -8.99
CA ASP A 88 -10.46 -1.65 -8.83
C ASP A 88 -10.27 -2.30 -10.21
N ASN A 89 -9.19 -3.08 -10.38
CA ASN A 89 -8.84 -3.71 -11.65
C ASN A 89 -8.31 -5.14 -11.42
N PRO A 90 -9.04 -6.18 -11.86
CA PRO A 90 -8.69 -7.58 -11.60
C PRO A 90 -7.41 -8.04 -12.32
N ASP A 91 -6.95 -7.32 -13.34
CA ASP A 91 -5.66 -7.61 -13.96
C ASP A 91 -4.48 -7.06 -13.13
N CYS A 92 -4.74 -6.08 -12.27
CA CYS A 92 -3.72 -5.37 -11.52
C CYS A 92 -3.71 -5.68 -10.02
N GLU A 93 -4.83 -6.11 -9.45
CA GLU A 93 -4.97 -6.41 -8.03
C GLU A 93 -6.13 -7.37 -7.77
N THR A 94 -6.05 -8.10 -6.66
CA THR A 94 -7.11 -9.00 -6.18
C THR A 94 -8.22 -8.24 -5.48
N GLU A 95 -9.43 -8.80 -5.51
CA GLU A 95 -10.62 -8.13 -4.97
C GLU A 95 -10.46 -7.69 -3.52
N VAL A 96 -9.77 -8.48 -2.68
CA VAL A 96 -9.56 -8.20 -1.24
C VAL A 96 -8.84 -6.88 -0.96
N ASN A 97 -8.14 -6.32 -1.95
CA ASN A 97 -7.39 -5.07 -1.85
C ASN A 97 -8.13 -3.88 -2.51
N TYR A 98 -9.36 -4.08 -3.00
CA TYR A 98 -10.18 -3.00 -3.55
C TYR A 98 -10.66 -2.05 -2.45
N LYS A 99 -10.85 -0.78 -2.82
CA LYS A 99 -11.09 0.33 -1.87
C LYS A 99 -12.31 0.14 -0.95
N ASN A 100 -13.31 -0.63 -1.41
CA ASN A 100 -14.57 -0.84 -0.71
C ASN A 100 -14.68 -2.23 -0.05
N GLN A 101 -13.61 -3.04 -0.05
CA GLN A 101 -13.63 -4.32 0.65
C GLN A 101 -13.37 -4.17 2.14
N ASN A 102 -13.86 -5.16 2.89
CA ASN A 102 -13.53 -5.32 4.29
C ASN A 102 -12.14 -5.94 4.44
N MET A 103 -11.30 -5.35 5.29
CA MET A 103 -10.04 -5.96 5.69
C MET A 103 -10.33 -7.17 6.59
N SER A 104 -10.05 -8.37 6.11
CA SER A 104 -10.52 -9.63 6.71
C SER A 104 -10.10 -9.88 8.16
N GLN A 105 -9.00 -9.28 8.62
CA GLN A 105 -8.51 -9.38 10.00
C GLN A 105 -9.03 -8.27 10.93
N PHE A 106 -9.74 -7.28 10.41
CA PHE A 106 -10.29 -6.17 11.20
C PHE A 106 -11.81 -6.26 11.29
N PRO A 107 -12.40 -5.94 12.46
CA PRO A 107 -13.85 -5.90 12.58
C PRO A 107 -14.43 -4.82 11.65
N VAL A 108 -15.59 -5.10 11.03
CA VAL A 108 -16.36 -4.09 10.32
C VAL A 108 -16.93 -3.12 11.34
N ILE A 109 -16.37 -1.91 11.42
CA ILE A 109 -16.71 -0.93 12.47
C ILE A 109 -17.93 -0.06 12.11
N CYS A 110 -18.41 -0.11 10.86
CA CYS A 110 -19.53 0.69 10.38
C CYS A 110 -20.48 -0.15 9.51
N SER A 111 -21.58 -0.62 10.10
CA SER A 111 -22.77 -1.08 9.39
C SER A 111 -23.89 -0.09 9.72
N TYR A 112 -24.28 0.73 8.74
CA TYR A 112 -25.45 1.62 8.83
C TYR A 112 -26.73 0.86 8.45
#